data_AF-A0A7W0YI77-F1
#
_entry.id   AF-A0A7W0YI77-F1
#
_cell.length_a   1.000
_cell.length_b   1.000
_cell.length_c   1.000
_cell.angle_alpha   90.00
_cell.angle_beta   90.00
_cell.angle_gamma   90.00
#
_symmetry.space_group_name_H-M   'P 1'
#
loop_
_entity.id
_entity.type
_entity.pdbx_description
1 polymer ?
#
loop_
_entity_poly.entity_id
_entity_poly.type
_entity_poly.pdbx_seq_one_letter_code
_entity_poly.pdbx_strand_id
1 'polypeptide(L)' 'MDFLDAALTVLGEEGRPLHWTVIQDLALRRGYLDPFTQRDIRKHLLAALARAVRDERVLRHGKGVFALAGTPPATW' A
#
# COMPACT_ATOMS: atom_id res chain seq x y z
N MET A 1 -3.32 10.90 8.35
CA MET A 1 -2.33 10.01 7.70
C MET A 1 -2.35 10.29 6.21
N ASP A 2 -1.21 10.26 5.53
CA ASP A 2 -1.20 10.39 4.07
C ASP A 2 -1.35 9.02 3.38
N PHE A 3 -1.46 9.02 2.04
CA PHE A 3 -1.65 7.79 1.26
C PHE A 3 -0.46 6.84 1.31
N LEU A 4 0.76 7.37 1.45
CA LEU A 4 1.97 6.56 1.51
C LEU A 4 2.06 5.87 2.87
N ASP A 5 1.89 6.63 3.94
CA ASP A 5 1.88 6.10 5.29
C ASP A 5 0.81 5.02 5.43
N ALA A 6 -0.42 5.27 4.97
CA ALA A 6 -1.50 4.29 5.02
C ALA A 6 -1.14 2.99 4.29
N ALA A 7 -0.53 3.09 3.10
CA ALA A 7 -0.12 1.93 2.32
C ALA A 7 1.00 1.12 3.02
N LEU A 8 1.99 1.80 3.58
CA LEU A 8 3.10 1.16 4.30
C LEU A 8 2.63 0.49 5.59
N THR A 9 1.73 1.13 6.33
CA THR A 9 1.12 0.54 7.52
C THR A 9 0.36 -0.73 7.17
N VAL A 10 -0.50 -0.72 6.15
CA VAL A 10 -1.23 -1.93 5.73
C VAL A 10 -0.28 -3.04 5.29
N LEU A 11 0.75 -2.72 4.48
CA LEU A 11 1.73 -3.71 4.03
C LEU A 11 2.56 -4.29 5.19
N GLY A 12 2.92 -3.46 6.17
CA GLY A 12 3.64 -3.88 7.37
C GLY A 12 2.80 -4.77 8.27
N GLU A 13 1.54 -4.41 8.51
CA GLU A 13 0.61 -5.20 9.34
C GLU A 13 0.26 -6.56 8.72
N GLU A 14 0.08 -6.61 7.40
CA GLU A 14 -0.26 -7.86 6.71
C GLU A 14 0.95 -8.76 6.46
N GLY A 15 2.17 -8.21 6.43
CA GLY A 15 3.42 -8.97 6.32
C GLY A 15 3.56 -9.79 5.02
N ARG A 16 2.75 -9.51 3.99
CA ARG A 16 2.72 -10.25 2.73
C ARG A 16 2.48 -9.34 1.52
N PRO A 17 2.79 -9.79 0.29
CA PRO A 17 2.47 -9.03 -0.91
C PRO A 17 0.96 -8.86 -1.10
N LEU A 18 0.51 -7.64 -1.40
CA LEU A 18 -0.91 -7.31 -1.60
C LEU A 18 -1.15 -6.56 -2.91
N HIS A 19 -2.30 -6.81 -3.52
CA HIS A 19 -2.77 -6.01 -4.63
C HIS A 19 -3.26 -4.64 -4.15
N TRP A 20 -3.03 -3.57 -4.92
CA TRP A 20 -3.36 -2.19 -4.52
C TRP A 20 -4.82 -1.99 -4.10
N THR A 21 -5.76 -2.75 -4.68
CA THR A 21 -7.18 -2.69 -4.28
C THR A 21 -7.39 -3.20 -2.87
N VAL A 22 -6.66 -4.25 -2.46
CA VAL A 22 -6.71 -4.80 -1.11
C VAL A 22 -6.08 -3.82 -0.12
N ILE A 23 -4.97 -3.20 -0.50
CA ILE A 23 -4.35 -2.13 0.30
C ILE A 23 -5.34 -0.99 0.54
N GLN A 24 -6.04 -0.55 -0.51
CA GLN A 24 -7.05 0.50 -0.41
C GLN A 24 -8.22 0.10 0.50
N ASP A 25 -8.80 -1.09 0.30
CA ASP A 25 -9.94 -1.58 1.07
C ASP A 25 -9.59 -1.72 2.56
N LEU A 26 -8.42 -2.29 2.87
CA LEU A 26 -7.94 -2.39 4.25
C LEU A 26 -7.69 -1.01 4.87
N ALA A 27 -7.06 -0.10 4.14
CA ALA A 27 -6.81 1.25 4.63
C ALA A 27 -8.10 2.03 4.91
N LEU A 28 -9.16 1.82 4.10
CA LEU A 28 -10.49 2.39 4.35
C LEU A 28 -11.15 1.75 5.57
N ARG A 29 -11.18 0.42 5.66
CA ARG A 29 -11.80 -0.32 6.77
C ARG A 29 -11.14 -0.03 8.12
N ARG A 30 -9.83 0.20 8.13
CA ARG A 30 -9.03 0.53 9.33
C ARG A 30 -9.04 2.03 9.65
N GLY A 31 -9.66 2.86 8.81
CA GLY A 31 -9.73 4.31 9.01
C GLY A 31 -8.41 5.06 8.77
N TYR A 32 -7.43 4.42 8.11
CA TYR A 32 -6.20 5.10 7.68
C TYR A 32 -6.46 6.04 6.51
N LEU A 33 -7.44 5.70 5.67
CA LEU A 33 -7.98 6.57 4.63
C LEU A 33 -9.44 6.88 4.91
N ASP A 34 -9.82 8.12 4.64
CA ASP A 34 -11.17 8.63 4.81
C ASP A 34 -11.71 9.14 3.45
N PRO A 35 -12.73 8.47 2.88
CA PRO A 35 -13.30 8.86 1.60
C PRO A 35 -14.11 10.17 1.64
N PHE A 36 -14.47 10.66 2.82
CA PHE A 36 -15.22 11.91 2.96
C PHE A 36 -14.30 13.12 2.91
N THR A 37 -13.08 13.00 3.43
CA THR A 37 -12.08 14.07 3.45
C THR A 37 -11.03 13.95 2.34
N GLN A 38 -10.76 12.73 1.86
CA GLN A 38 -9.76 12.46 0.83
C GLN A 38 -10.43 12.09 -0.50
N ARG A 39 -10.21 12.93 -1.51
CA ARG A 39 -10.69 12.71 -2.88
C ARG A 39 -9.70 11.87 -3.68
N ASP A 40 -10.20 11.29 -4.78
CA ASP A 40 -9.38 10.57 -5.77
C ASP A 40 -8.46 9.49 -5.16
N ILE A 41 -8.93 8.80 -4.11
CA ILE A 41 -8.13 7.88 -3.29
C ILE A 41 -7.28 6.93 -4.13
N ARG A 42 -7.90 6.27 -5.12
CA ARG A 42 -7.19 5.35 -6.02
C ARG A 42 -6.00 6.00 -6.71
N LYS A 43 -6.19 7.19 -7.26
CA LYS A 43 -5.15 7.92 -8.01
C LYS A 43 -3.99 8.26 -7.09
N HIS A 44 -4.28 8.82 -5.91
CA HIS A 44 -3.25 9.21 -4.96
C HIS A 44 -2.55 8.02 -4.34
N LEU A 45 -3.27 6.94 -4.03
CA LEU A 45 -2.68 5.69 -3.54
C LEU A 45 -1.72 5.07 -4.57
N LEU A 46 -2.13 4.97 -5.84
CA LEU A 46 -1.27 4.44 -6.89
C LEU A 46 -0.04 5.31 -7.13
N ALA A 47 -0.18 6.63 -7.08
CA ALA A 47 0.94 7.56 -7.18
C ALA A 47 1.91 7.41 -5.99
N ALA A 48 1.37 7.26 -4.77
CA ALA A 48 2.16 7.02 -3.56
C ALA A 48 2.92 5.69 -3.63
N LEU A 49 2.26 4.60 -4.05
CA LEU A 49 2.91 3.30 -4.25
C LEU A 49 4.00 3.37 -5.33
N ALA A 50 3.74 4.03 -6.46
CA ALA A 50 4.74 4.22 -7.50
C ALA A 50 5.95 5.02 -7.01
N ARG A 51 5.74 6.02 -6.15
CA ARG A 51 6.82 6.75 -5.47
C ARG A 51 7.58 5.86 -4.51
N ALA A 52 6.88 5.10 -3.67
CA ALA A 52 7.49 4.18 -2.71
C ALA A 52 8.38 3.12 -3.36
N VAL A 53 8.04 2.67 -4.57
CA VAL A 53 8.89 1.76 -5.36
C VAL A 53 10.19 2.45 -5.78
N ARG A 54 10.12 3.72 -6.23
CA ARG A 54 11.32 4.49 -6.60
C ARG A 54 12.20 4.80 -5.38
N ASP A 55 11.58 5.01 -4.23
CA ASP A 55 12.25 5.28 -2.96
C ASP A 55 12.67 3.98 -2.24
N GLU A 56 12.56 2.81 -2.90
CA GLU A 56 12.92 1.47 -2.38
C GLU A 56 12.24 1.08 -1.05
N ARG A 57 11.12 1.72 -0.70
CA ARG A 57 10.33 1.42 0.52
C ARG A 57 9.37 0.25 0.33
N VAL A 58 8.98 -0.02 -0.91
CA VAL A 58 8.15 -1.17 -1.30
C VAL A 58 8.69 -1.82 -2.56
N LEU A 59 8.51 -3.13 -2.67
CA LEU A 59 8.88 -3.92 -3.84
C LEU A 59 7.64 -4.21 -4.68
N ARG A 60 7.78 -4.17 -6.00
CA ARG A 60 6.71 -4.57 -6.93
C ARG A 60 6.87 -6.05 -7.28
N HIS A 61 6.00 -6.90 -6.74
CA HIS A 61 6.02 -8.35 -7.00
C HIS A 61 5.29 -8.76 -8.28
N GLY A 62 4.44 -7.91 -8.83
CA GLY A 62 3.66 -8.21 -10.02
C GLY A 62 2.77 -7.05 -10.45
N LYS A 63 1.87 -7.31 -11.39
CA LYS A 63 0.93 -6.29 -11.89
C LYS A 63 0.01 -5.84 -10.75
N GLY A 64 0.32 -4.65 -10.21
CA GLY A 64 -0.46 -4.04 -9.13
C GLY A 64 -0.26 -4.66 -7.76
N VAL A 65 0.73 -5.55 -7.59
CA VAL A 65 1.05 -6.22 -6.32
C VAL A 65 2.32 -5.62 -5.72
N PHE A 66 2.24 -5.26 -4.44
CA PHE A 66 3.30 -4.57 -3.70
C PHE A 66 3.58 -5.30 -2.39
N ALA A 67 4.84 -5.29 -1.96
CA ALA A 67 5.30 -5.83 -0.68
C ALA A 67 6.17 -4.79 0.03
N LEU A 68 6.23 -4.82 1.36
CA LEU A 68 7.14 -3.95 2.11
C LEU A 68 8.60 -4.35 1.80
N ALA A 69 9.48 -3.38 1.57
CA ALA A 69 10.90 -3.66 1.41
C ALA A 69 11.48 -4.18 2.74
N GLY A 70 12.26 -5.26 2.67
CA GLY A 70 12.84 -5.91 3.86
C GLY A 70 11.97 -6.98 4.51
N THR A 71 10.72 -7.19 4.06
CA THR A 71 9.98 -8.40 4.44
C THR A 71 10.56 -9.59 3.66
N PRO A 72 11.10 -10.63 4.32
CA PRO A 72 11.60 -11.81 3.61
C PRO A 72 10.46 -12.39 2.77
N PRO A 73 10.72 -12.87 1.54
CA PRO A 73 9.69 -13.48 0.73
C PRO A 73 9.06 -14.61 1.52
N ALA A 74 7.74 -14.58 1.68
CA ALA A 74 7.00 -15.68 2.29
C ALA A 74 7.35 -16.95 1.50
N THR A 75 8.12 -17.85 2.12
CA THR A 75 8.36 -19.21 1.62
C THR A 75 7.00 -19.91 1.58
N TRP A 76 6.54 -20.22 0.38
CA TRP A 76 5.37 -21.07 0.11
C TRP A 76 5.80 -22.53 0.07
#